data_AF-A0A383B6B4-F1
#
_entry.id   AF-A0A383B6B4-F1
#
_cell.length_a   1.000
_cell.length_b   1.000
_cell.length_c   1.000
_cell.angle_alpha   90.00
_cell.angle_beta   90.00
_cell.angle_gamma   90.00
#
_symmetry.space_group_name_H-M   'P 1'
#
loop_
_entity.id
_entity.type
_entity.pdbx_description
1 polymer ?
#
loop_
_entity_poly.entity_id
_entity_poly.type
_entity_poly.pdbx_seq_one_letter_code
_entity_poly.pdbx_strand_id
1 'polypeptide(L)'
;MFAIVKAGILEKTARTVQQLFPNTSFAGGPNAEFLTENNVFDVVSGERKDNQYYFVTQEDITVVDGVPIQQYTSIAKDLAGLKTSKTAQVKQTANSFLTKTDWMVIRKAERDVAIPDAT
;
A
#
# COMPACT_ATOMS: atom_id res chain seq x y z
N MET A 1 -3.94 -6.01 12.76
CA MET A 1 -5.28 -5.61 13.31
C MET A 1 -5.83 -6.85 13.98
N PHE A 2 -6.51 -6.81 15.11
CA PHE A 2 -6.85 -8.05 15.83
C PHE A 2 -8.33 -8.41 15.67
N ALA A 3 -8.61 -9.70 15.72
CA ALA A 3 -9.96 -10.26 15.68
C ALA A 3 -10.13 -11.38 16.71
N ILE A 4 -11.36 -11.52 17.23
CA ILE A 4 -11.78 -12.69 18.00
C ILE A 4 -12.53 -13.62 17.05
N VAL A 5 -12.12 -14.88 16.98
CA VAL A 5 -12.78 -15.92 16.19
C VAL A 5 -13.22 -17.04 17.12
N LYS A 6 -14.52 -17.34 17.18
CA LYS A 6 -15.04 -18.47 17.98
C LYS A 6 -15.90 -19.37 17.14
N ALA A 7 -15.72 -20.68 17.28
CA ALA A 7 -16.42 -21.69 16.49
C ALA A 7 -16.38 -21.42 14.97
N GLY A 8 -15.26 -20.87 14.47
CA GLY A 8 -15.08 -20.51 13.06
C GLY A 8 -15.78 -19.23 12.59
N ILE A 9 -16.35 -18.45 13.51
CA ILE A 9 -17.11 -17.22 13.20
C ILE A 9 -16.36 -16.00 13.75
N LEU A 10 -16.35 -14.91 12.98
CA LEU A 10 -15.81 -13.62 13.42
C LEU A 10 -16.75 -12.98 14.45
N GLU A 11 -16.28 -12.73 15.67
CA GLU A 11 -17.09 -12.08 16.71
C GLU A 11 -16.83 -10.57 16.81
N LYS A 12 -15.56 -10.16 16.78
CA LYS A 12 -15.17 -8.76 17.03
C LYS A 12 -13.82 -8.46 16.41
N THR A 13 -13.61 -7.20 16.03
CA THR A 13 -12.33 -6.70 15.52
C THR A 13 -11.93 -5.39 16.18
N ALA A 14 -10.63 -5.16 16.36
CA ALA A 14 -10.10 -3.88 16.83
C ALA A 14 -8.64 -3.66 16.42
N ARG A 15 -8.14 -2.43 16.58
CA ARG A 15 -6.74 -2.11 16.22
C ARG A 15 -5.73 -2.66 17.21
N THR A 16 -6.13 -2.80 18.47
CA THR A 16 -5.31 -3.40 19.53
C THR A 16 -6.11 -4.43 20.31
N VAL A 17 -5.42 -5.36 20.96
CA VAL A 17 -6.06 -6.38 21.80
C VAL A 17 -6.79 -5.75 22.99
N GLN A 18 -6.25 -4.66 23.56
CA GLN A 18 -6.90 -3.93 24.66
C GLN A 18 -8.27 -3.36 24.28
N GLN A 19 -8.47 -2.98 23.01
CA GLN A 19 -9.78 -2.52 22.52
C GLN A 19 -10.79 -3.67 22.36
N LEU A 20 -10.31 -4.90 22.15
CA LEU A 20 -11.16 -6.09 22.19
C LEU A 20 -11.64 -6.36 23.62
N PHE A 21 -10.78 -6.12 24.62
CA PHE A 21 -11.02 -6.35 26.05
C PHE A 21 -10.94 -5.06 26.88
N PRO A 22 -11.89 -4.12 26.73
CA PRO A 22 -11.81 -2.80 27.37
C PRO A 22 -11.87 -2.85 28.92
N ASN A 23 -12.36 -3.96 29.48
CA ASN A 23 -12.48 -4.15 30.93
C ASN A 23 -11.38 -5.04 31.51
N THR A 24 -10.33 -5.34 30.73
CA THR A 24 -9.20 -6.17 31.17
C THR A 24 -7.95 -5.32 31.25
N SER A 25 -7.32 -5.31 32.43
CA SER A 25 -6.02 -4.66 32.63
C SER A 25 -4.89 -5.64 32.33
N PHE A 26 -3.86 -5.17 31.63
CA PHE A 26 -2.71 -5.98 31.27
C PHE A 26 -1.46 -5.41 31.94
N ALA A 27 -0.88 -6.13 32.90
CA ALA A 27 0.28 -5.70 33.70
C ALA A 27 1.62 -5.75 32.93
N GLY A 28 1.60 -5.43 31.64
CA GLY A 28 2.71 -5.62 30.69
C GLY A 28 2.26 -5.81 29.23
N GLY A 29 0.96 -5.65 28.95
CA GLY A 29 0.35 -5.96 27.66
C GLY A 29 -0.16 -7.41 27.57
N PRO A 30 -0.95 -7.73 26.52
CA PRO A 30 -1.41 -9.09 26.28
C PRO A 30 -0.24 -10.00 25.90
N ASN A 31 -0.16 -11.18 26.51
CA ASN A 31 0.84 -12.20 26.20
C ASN A 31 0.26 -13.28 25.27
N ALA A 32 1.11 -14.18 24.75
CA ALA A 32 0.70 -15.22 23.80
C ALA A 32 -0.35 -16.20 24.35
N GLU A 33 -0.25 -16.54 25.65
CA GLU A 33 -1.22 -17.40 26.33
C GLU A 33 -2.61 -16.77 26.35
N PHE A 34 -2.71 -15.49 26.71
CA PHE A 34 -3.97 -14.74 26.72
C PHE A 34 -4.62 -14.72 25.32
N LEU A 35 -3.83 -14.49 24.27
CA LEU A 35 -4.35 -14.49 22.90
C LEU A 35 -4.90 -15.85 22.51
N THR A 36 -4.21 -16.92 22.89
CA THR A 36 -4.61 -18.31 22.59
C THR A 36 -5.90 -18.68 23.33
N GLU A 37 -5.98 -18.41 24.63
CA GLU A 37 -7.14 -18.69 25.46
C GLU A 37 -8.39 -17.93 25.00
N ASN A 38 -8.20 -16.68 24.57
CA ASN A 38 -9.30 -15.81 24.14
C ASN A 38 -9.58 -15.85 22.63
N ASN A 39 -8.94 -16.78 21.90
CA ASN A 39 -9.09 -16.94 20.45
C ASN A 39 -8.88 -15.64 19.66
N VAL A 40 -7.83 -14.90 20.03
CA VAL A 40 -7.45 -13.65 19.39
C VAL A 40 -6.42 -13.94 18.31
N PHE A 41 -6.73 -13.52 17.09
CA PHE A 41 -5.89 -13.69 15.91
C PHE A 41 -5.51 -12.32 15.32
N ASP A 42 -4.35 -12.25 14.68
CA ASP A 42 -4.06 -11.12 13.79
C ASP A 42 -4.87 -11.31 12.49
N VAL A 43 -5.48 -10.23 12.04
CA VAL A 43 -6.22 -10.19 10.78
C VAL A 43 -5.18 -10.11 9.66
N VAL A 44 -5.13 -11.17 8.88
CA VAL A 44 -4.22 -11.28 7.75
C VAL A 44 -4.83 -10.53 6.56
N SER A 45 -4.00 -9.84 5.79
CA SER A 45 -4.44 -9.24 4.53
C SER A 45 -4.67 -10.33 3.50
N GLY A 46 -5.86 -10.38 2.90
CA GLY A 46 -6.14 -11.18 1.71
C GLY A 46 -5.42 -10.63 0.47
N GLU A 47 -5.75 -11.20 -0.68
CA GLU A 47 -5.18 -10.75 -1.96
C GLU A 47 -5.54 -9.29 -2.21
N ARG A 48 -4.50 -8.46 -2.34
CA ARG A 48 -4.64 -7.04 -2.61
C ARG A 48 -3.75 -6.67 -3.79
N LYS A 49 -4.35 -6.20 -4.87
CA LYS A 49 -3.59 -5.72 -6.04
C LYS A 49 -2.94 -4.37 -5.76
N ASP A 50 -1.97 -4.01 -6.60
CA ASP A 50 -1.25 -2.74 -6.49
C ASP A 50 -2.17 -1.56 -6.85
N ASN A 51 -2.31 -0.61 -5.91
CA ASN A 51 -3.08 0.62 -6.06
C ASN A 51 -2.62 1.49 -7.24
N GLN A 52 -1.42 1.29 -7.78
CA GLN A 52 -0.97 1.96 -8.99
C GLN A 52 -1.84 1.56 -10.19
N TYR A 53 -2.19 0.28 -10.31
CA TYR A 53 -2.87 -0.29 -11.49
C TYR A 53 -4.33 -0.67 -11.25
N TYR A 54 -4.75 -0.80 -9.99
CA TYR A 54 -6.10 -1.20 -9.62
C TYR A 54 -6.74 -0.17 -8.68
N PHE A 55 -8.05 0.01 -8.79
CA PHE A 55 -8.88 0.55 -7.74
C PHE A 55 -9.12 -0.57 -6.74
N VAL A 56 -8.61 -0.39 -5.51
CA VAL A 56 -8.71 -1.38 -4.45
C VAL A 56 -9.67 -0.86 -3.39
N THR A 57 -10.72 -1.63 -3.13
CA THR A 57 -11.71 -1.37 -2.07
C THR A 57 -11.51 -2.41 -0.98
N GLN A 58 -11.49 -1.96 0.27
CA GLN A 58 -11.47 -2.85 1.43
C GLN A 58 -12.89 -3.33 1.70
N GLU A 59 -13.05 -4.64 1.85
CA GLU A 59 -14.33 -5.28 2.10
C GLU A 59 -14.44 -5.74 3.55
N ASP A 60 -15.42 -6.58 3.85
CA ASP A 60 -15.54 -7.23 5.16
C ASP A 60 -14.42 -8.25 5.39
N ILE A 61 -14.22 -8.58 6.67
CA ILE A 61 -13.29 -9.63 7.09
C ILE A 61 -14.05 -10.94 7.14
N THR A 62 -13.49 -11.99 6.55
CA THR A 62 -14.07 -13.33 6.55
C THR A 62 -13.12 -14.30 7.23
N VAL A 63 -13.65 -15.29 7.93
CA VAL A 63 -12.83 -16.38 8.48
C VAL A 63 -12.69 -17.47 7.43
N VAL A 64 -11.46 -17.79 7.05
CA VAL A 64 -11.12 -18.91 6.14
C VAL A 64 -10.15 -19.81 6.88
N ASP A 65 -10.49 -21.09 7.02
CA ASP A 65 -9.70 -22.08 7.76
C ASP A 65 -9.31 -21.63 9.18
N GLY A 66 -10.22 -20.94 9.88
CA GLY A 66 -10.00 -20.43 11.24
C GLY A 66 -9.17 -19.14 11.31
N VAL A 67 -8.70 -18.62 10.17
CA VAL A 67 -7.91 -17.39 10.09
C VAL A 67 -8.79 -16.23 9.62
N PRO A 68 -8.84 -15.10 10.34
CA PRO A 68 -9.55 -13.91 9.86
C PRO A 68 -8.74 -13.23 8.75
N ILE A 69 -9.36 -13.12 7.57
CA ILE A 69 -8.76 -12.52 6.37
C ILE A 69 -9.52 -11.26 6.00
N GLN A 70 -8.79 -10.14 5.91
CA GLN A 70 -9.29 -8.90 5.36
C GLN A 70 -9.44 -9.03 3.84
N GLN A 71 -10.67 -8.97 3.34
CA GLN A 71 -10.96 -9.08 1.91
C GLN A 71 -10.78 -7.74 1.19
N TYR A 72 -10.50 -7.81 -0.11
CA TYR A 72 -10.40 -6.67 -0.99
C TYR A 72 -11.03 -6.96 -2.35
N THR A 73 -11.79 -6.00 -2.87
CA THR A 73 -12.21 -5.99 -4.27
C THR A 73 -11.21 -5.16 -5.07
N SER A 74 -10.68 -5.73 -6.16
CA SER A 74 -9.71 -5.04 -7.03
C SER A 74 -10.26 -4.91 -8.45
N ILE A 75 -10.50 -3.67 -8.90
CA ILE A 75 -10.97 -3.36 -10.24
C ILE A 75 -9.81 -2.74 -11.02
N ALA A 76 -9.49 -3.29 -12.19
CA ALA A 76 -8.42 -2.75 -13.03
C ALA A 76 -8.75 -1.31 -13.46
N LYS A 77 -7.76 -0.41 -13.38
CA LYS A 77 -7.87 0.92 -13.96
C LYS A 77 -7.81 0.84 -15.49
N ASP A 78 -8.26 1.90 -16.16
CA ASP A 78 -8.17 2.00 -17.62
C ASP A 78 -6.71 1.89 -18.10
N LEU A 79 -6.46 0.93 -18.97
CA LEU A 79 -5.13 0.62 -19.48
C LEU A 79 -4.60 1.73 -20.39
N ALA A 80 -5.47 2.37 -21.18
CA ALA A 80 -5.06 3.44 -22.10
C ALA A 80 -4.58 4.68 -21.34
N GLY A 81 -5.33 5.09 -20.31
CA GLY A 81 -4.95 6.15 -19.38
C GLY A 81 -3.63 5.83 -18.67
N LEU A 82 -3.49 4.63 -18.11
CA LEU A 82 -2.25 4.20 -17.45
C LEU A 82 -1.03 4.25 -18.37
N LYS A 83 -1.16 3.74 -19.60
CA LYS A 83 -0.09 3.80 -20.60
C LYS A 83 0.30 5.25 -20.90
N THR A 84 -0.69 6.11 -21.11
CA THR A 84 -0.47 7.54 -21.38
C THR A 84 0.30 8.21 -20.24
N SER A 85 -0.15 8.05 -19.00
CA SER A 85 0.51 8.63 -17.82
C SER A 85 1.92 8.08 -17.60
N LYS A 86 2.14 6.77 -17.79
CA LYS A 86 3.46 6.17 -17.62
C LYS A 86 4.44 6.59 -18.72
N THR A 87 3.98 6.69 -19.97
CA THR A 87 4.80 7.26 -21.05
C THR A 87 5.19 8.70 -20.76
N ALA A 88 4.26 9.53 -20.26
CA ALA A 88 4.56 10.90 -19.87
C ALA A 88 5.59 10.96 -18.74
N GLN A 89 5.45 10.12 -17.70
CA GLN A 89 6.41 10.03 -16.60
C GLN A 89 7.81 9.66 -17.09
N VAL A 90 7.93 8.64 -17.94
CA VAL A 90 9.22 8.21 -18.50
C VAL A 90 9.86 9.32 -19.33
N LYS A 91 9.08 10.02 -20.18
CA LYS A 91 9.57 11.16 -20.96
C LYS A 91 10.08 12.28 -20.07
N GLN A 92 9.34 12.62 -19.02
CA GLN A 92 9.74 13.66 -18.07
C GLN A 92 11.05 13.29 -17.36
N THR A 93 11.17 12.05 -16.85
CA THR A 93 12.39 11.58 -16.19
C THR A 93 13.57 11.57 -17.15
N ALA A 94 13.40 11.03 -18.37
CA ALA A 94 14.46 11.03 -19.39
C ALA A 94 14.93 12.45 -19.72
N ASN A 95 13.99 13.37 -19.96
CA ASN A 95 14.31 14.77 -20.22
C ASN A 95 15.06 15.40 -19.04
N SER A 96 14.69 15.10 -17.79
CA SER A 96 15.38 15.65 -16.61
C SER A 96 16.84 15.23 -16.48
N PHE A 97 17.21 14.07 -17.03
CA PHE A 97 18.60 13.60 -17.08
C PHE A 97 19.33 14.16 -18.29
N LEU A 98 18.68 14.17 -19.46
CA LEU A 98 19.29 14.58 -20.72
C LEU A 98 19.53 16.09 -20.78
N THR A 99 18.68 16.92 -20.19
CA THR A 99 18.86 18.39 -20.21
C THR A 99 20.19 18.86 -19.63
N LYS A 100 20.75 18.13 -18.66
CA LYS A 100 22.08 18.44 -18.10
C LYS A 100 23.24 18.03 -19.02
N THR A 101 23.00 17.11 -19.94
CA THR A 101 24.01 16.54 -20.86
C THR A 101 23.81 16.98 -22.30
N ASP A 102 22.90 17.94 -22.53
CA ASP A 102 22.73 18.55 -23.84
C ASP A 102 24.05 19.22 -24.26
N TRP A 103 24.51 18.89 -25.47
CA TRP A 103 25.77 19.40 -26.01
C TRP A 103 25.84 20.93 -26.03
N MET A 104 24.71 21.64 -26.18
CA MET A 104 24.62 23.10 -26.11
C MET A 104 24.85 23.61 -24.68
N VAL A 105 24.29 22.92 -23.68
CA VAL A 105 24.46 23.23 -22.26
C VAL A 105 25.91 22.99 -21.82
N ILE A 106 26.53 21.90 -22.29
CA ILE A 106 27.95 21.61 -22.03
C ILE A 106 28.84 22.68 -22.68
N ARG A 107 28.62 23.03 -23.95
CA ARG A 107 29.42 24.09 -24.62
C ARG A 107 29.26 25.46 -23.97
N LYS A 108 28.07 25.78 -23.46
CA LYS A 108 27.87 26.98 -22.65
C LYS A 108 28.69 26.95 -21.37
N ALA A 109 28.71 25.82 -20.66
CA ALA A 109 29.49 25.67 -19.43
C ALA A 109 31.01 25.67 -19.65
N GLU A 110 31.50 25.01 -20.71
CA GLU A 110 32.94 24.85 -20.97
C GLU A 110 33.57 26.02 -21.72
N ARG A 111 32.82 26.65 -22.64
CA ARG A 111 33.37 27.59 -23.64
C ARG A 111 32.57 28.89 -23.74
N ASP A 112 31.60 29.10 -22.85
CA ASP A 112 30.68 30.25 -22.81
C ASP A 112 29.89 30.51 -24.11
N VAL A 113 29.72 29.48 -24.93
CA VAL A 113 28.96 29.57 -26.19
C VAL A 113 27.48 29.75 -25.88
N ALA A 114 26.85 30.79 -26.41
CA ALA A 114 25.42 31.07 -26.20
C ALA A 114 24.53 29.92 -26.68
N ILE A 115 23.49 29.61 -25.89
CA ILE A 115 22.46 28.65 -26.26
C ILE A 115 21.41 29.39 -27.12
N PRO A 116 21.09 28.92 -28.33
CA PRO A 116 20.05 29.53 -29.16
C PRO A 116 18.68 29.46 -28.48
N ASP A 117 17.83 30.46 -28.74
CA ASP A 117 16.45 30.45 -28.25
C ASP A 117 15.66 29.29 -28.89
N ALA A 118 14.78 28.67 -28.10
CA ALA A 118 13.87 27.65 -28.61
C ALA A 118 12.91 28.28 -29.64
N THR A 119 12.81 27.67 -30.82
CA THR A 119 11.94 28.12 -31.93
C THR A 119 10.48 27.71 -31.70
#